data_AF-A0A1F7FF32-F1
#
_entry.id   AF-A0A1F7FF32-F1
#
_cell.length_a   1.000
_cell.length_b   1.000
_cell.length_c   1.000
_cell.angle_alpha   90.00
_cell.angle_beta   90.00
_cell.angle_gamma   90.00
#
_symmetry.space_group_name_H-M   'P 1'
#
loop_
_entity.id
_entity.type
_entity.pdbx_description
1 polymer ?
#
loop_
_entity_poly.entity_id
_entity_poly.type
_entity_poly.pdbx_seq_one_letter_code
_entity_poly.pdbx_strand_id
1 'polypeptide(L)'
;MRSKYLFLVLAMLVCTLLTGRPGQAESYDPGETVDYSSPLIIRTRELVEQPLPHHRYSTIIFRGNTPNKGQIAKQPLAENPEPLHDQLLSTFYAKIESREYIDWSNLPGIPKGFQHFPEEADIKSIRARLAKKALPPDGTEVIVIPLCQNLAVTIDGHLDEPQWEQLAAKIMIGKDGARTLLYLLADDSNLYLGCDAIDERTMKGFDQFRFYFHLNTSPHIANERIHVSEDTVNGLRQTRINWRKSPPTNENERWKKFHISDWNIYQLASGTCSFSRNKKYEASINLEESGLPIEIPFSAFVEVESDPIYEAGKFKSRVHIGELGTQKRPVWFIIQKIAAEAQGR
;
A
#
# COMPACT_ATOMS: atom_id res chain seq x y z
N MET A 1 -32.40 -12.47 -38.81
CA MET A 1 -31.70 -11.71 -39.86
C MET A 1 -30.88 -10.60 -39.22
N ARG A 2 -29.56 -10.66 -39.45
CA ARG A 2 -28.48 -9.66 -39.36
C ARG A 2 -28.75 -8.21 -38.87
N SER A 3 -27.90 -7.82 -37.90
CA SER A 3 -27.11 -6.56 -37.80
C SER A 3 -27.86 -5.24 -37.48
N LYS A 4 -27.45 -4.36 -36.55
CA LYS A 4 -26.11 -3.76 -36.32
C LYS A 4 -25.97 -3.14 -34.91
N TYR A 5 -24.71 -3.06 -34.48
CA TYR A 5 -24.12 -2.46 -33.28
C TYR A 5 -24.10 -0.90 -33.24
N LEU A 6 -23.78 -0.38 -32.03
CA LEU A 6 -22.98 0.85 -31.72
C LEU A 6 -23.68 2.21 -31.93
N PHE A 7 -23.69 3.19 -31.02
CA PHE A 7 -22.65 3.70 -30.11
C PHE A 7 -23.32 4.48 -28.95
N LEU A 8 -22.88 4.24 -27.71
CA LEU A 8 -23.22 5.02 -26.52
C LEU A 8 -21.91 5.47 -25.86
N VAL A 9 -21.29 6.51 -26.40
CA VAL A 9 -20.18 7.25 -25.77
C VAL A 9 -20.29 8.69 -26.26
N LEU A 10 -20.79 9.60 -25.43
CA LEU A 10 -20.35 11.00 -25.30
C LEU A 10 -21.26 11.72 -24.30
N ALA A 11 -21.00 11.51 -23.01
CA ALA A 11 -21.55 12.33 -21.94
C ALA A 11 -20.38 12.77 -21.04
N MET A 12 -19.51 13.62 -21.58
CA MET A 12 -18.60 14.48 -20.83
C MET A 12 -17.94 15.49 -21.77
N LEU A 13 -18.77 16.36 -22.36
CA LEU A 13 -18.30 17.59 -23.01
C LEU A 13 -19.43 18.61 -22.95
N VAL A 14 -19.66 19.16 -21.75
CA VAL A 14 -20.53 20.31 -21.55
C VAL A 14 -19.68 21.45 -21.01
N CYS A 15 -19.88 22.62 -21.62
CA CYS A 15 -19.33 23.94 -21.31
C CYS A 15 -18.04 24.38 -22.00
N THR A 16 -18.10 24.52 -23.33
CA THR A 16 -17.78 25.83 -23.94
C THR A 16 -18.61 26.02 -25.19
N LEU A 17 -19.60 26.93 -25.18
CA LEU A 17 -20.06 27.64 -26.38
C LEU A 17 -20.81 28.92 -25.96
N LEU A 18 -20.14 30.03 -26.24
CA LEU A 18 -20.69 31.39 -26.33
C LEU A 18 -21.62 31.48 -27.54
N THR A 19 -22.82 32.05 -27.37
CA THR A 19 -23.50 32.89 -28.37
C THR A 19 -24.48 33.82 -27.64
N GLY A 20 -24.39 35.13 -27.88
CA GLY A 20 -25.02 36.17 -27.07
C GLY A 20 -26.32 36.80 -27.58
N ARG A 21 -26.81 37.82 -26.86
CA ARG A 21 -27.29 39.14 -27.32
C ARG A 21 -27.85 39.98 -26.15
N PRO A 22 -28.01 41.31 -26.29
CA PRO A 22 -27.77 42.27 -25.22
C PRO A 22 -29.03 42.89 -24.59
N GLY A 23 -28.83 43.49 -23.42
CA GLY A 23 -29.52 44.70 -22.96
C GLY A 23 -30.69 44.49 -22.00
N GLN A 24 -30.47 44.76 -20.71
CA GLN A 24 -31.03 45.95 -20.06
C GLN A 24 -30.45 46.11 -18.65
N ALA A 25 -30.20 47.37 -18.29
CA ALA A 25 -29.51 47.79 -17.10
C ALA A 25 -30.47 47.92 -15.92
N GLU A 26 -30.10 47.36 -14.77
CA GLU A 26 -30.48 47.91 -13.47
C GLU A 26 -29.23 48.01 -12.60
N SER A 27 -29.04 49.22 -12.08
CA SER A 27 -27.93 49.67 -11.26
C SER A 27 -27.94 48.97 -9.90
N TYR A 28 -26.81 48.36 -9.54
CA TYR A 28 -26.53 47.97 -8.16
C TYR A 28 -25.19 48.58 -7.71
N ASP A 29 -25.23 49.10 -6.50
CA ASP A 29 -24.24 49.93 -5.81
C ASP A 29 -23.00 49.09 -5.41
N PRO A 30 -21.76 49.48 -5.79
CA PRO A 30 -20.56 48.71 -5.48
C PRO A 30 -19.98 49.17 -4.14
N GLY A 31 -20.45 48.56 -3.07
CA GLY A 31 -20.00 48.86 -1.71
C GLY A 31 -19.67 47.62 -0.90
N GLU A 32 -18.87 46.70 -1.44
CA GLU A 32 -18.03 45.74 -0.68
C GLU A 32 -17.18 44.91 -1.64
N THR A 33 -15.95 45.35 -1.91
CA THR A 33 -14.92 44.49 -2.48
C THR A 33 -14.47 43.50 -1.41
N VAL A 34 -15.01 42.29 -1.44
CA VAL A 34 -14.37 41.14 -0.82
C VAL A 34 -13.12 40.84 -1.64
N ASP A 35 -11.97 41.11 -1.04
CA ASP A 35 -10.65 40.80 -1.58
C ASP A 35 -10.48 39.27 -1.66
N TYR A 36 -10.62 38.72 -2.86
CA TYR A 36 -10.29 37.32 -3.19
C TYR A 36 -8.85 37.17 -3.72
N SER A 37 -7.99 38.18 -3.54
CA SER A 37 -6.59 38.16 -3.96
C SER A 37 -5.66 37.91 -2.79
N SER A 38 -5.67 36.67 -2.30
CA SER A 38 -4.45 36.02 -1.77
C SER A 38 -4.68 34.52 -1.63
N PRO A 39 -4.13 33.66 -2.52
CA PRO A 39 -3.84 32.30 -2.08
C PRO A 39 -2.89 32.46 -0.90
N LEU A 40 -3.26 31.93 0.26
CA LEU A 40 -2.33 31.77 1.38
C LEU A 40 -1.23 30.82 0.88
N ILE A 41 -0.19 31.39 0.26
CA ILE A 41 1.09 30.75 0.06
C ILE A 41 1.61 30.59 1.48
N ILE A 42 1.34 29.42 2.08
CA ILE A 42 1.98 29.01 3.32
C ILE A 42 3.47 28.90 2.97
N ARG A 43 4.20 29.98 3.26
CA ARG A 43 5.65 30.00 3.19
C ARG A 43 6.15 28.88 4.09
N THR A 44 7.01 28.03 3.54
CA THR A 44 7.60 26.82 4.12
C THR A 44 8.55 27.09 5.30
N ARG A 45 8.31 28.13 6.10
CA ARG A 45 9.11 28.51 7.27
C ARG A 45 8.20 29.02 8.37
N GLU A 46 7.61 28.06 9.07
CA GLU A 46 7.31 28.06 10.51
C GLU A 46 6.68 26.68 10.78
N LEU A 47 7.50 25.63 10.63
CA LEU A 47 7.21 24.36 11.28
C LEU A 47 7.31 24.65 12.77
N VAL A 48 6.16 24.92 13.37
CA VAL A 48 6.02 25.17 14.80
C VAL A 48 6.73 24.03 15.53
N GLU A 49 7.86 24.35 16.17
CA GLU A 49 8.54 23.55 17.18
C GLU A 49 7.63 23.45 18.41
N GLN A 50 6.41 22.91 18.26
CA GLN A 50 5.76 22.35 19.43
C GLN A 50 6.58 21.11 19.77
N PRO A 51 7.23 21.08 20.96
CA PRO A 51 7.81 19.84 21.43
C PRO A 51 6.70 18.80 21.39
N LEU A 52 6.91 17.75 20.60
CA LEU A 52 6.05 16.59 20.63
C LEU A 52 5.94 16.14 22.09
N PRO A 53 4.80 15.66 22.59
CA PRO A 53 4.76 15.00 23.89
C PRO A 53 5.82 13.90 23.88
N HIS A 54 6.93 14.15 24.58
CA HIS A 54 8.24 13.53 24.34
C HIS A 54 8.27 12.01 24.53
N HIS A 55 7.19 11.43 25.06
CA HIS A 55 7.10 10.01 25.39
C HIS A 55 6.54 9.15 24.26
N ARG A 56 5.80 9.74 23.31
CA ARG A 56 5.06 8.97 22.27
C ARG A 56 5.89 8.68 21.02
N TYR A 57 6.81 9.58 20.68
CA TYR A 57 7.52 9.59 19.39
C TYR A 57 8.97 9.16 19.52
N SER A 58 9.17 7.99 20.11
CA SER A 58 10.45 7.30 20.13
C SER A 58 10.41 6.08 19.22
N THR A 59 11.54 5.80 18.58
CA THR A 59 11.71 4.53 17.88
C THR A 59 11.89 3.42 18.91
N ILE A 60 11.03 2.41 18.86
CA ILE A 60 11.12 1.17 19.62
C ILE A 60 11.29 0.04 18.60
N ILE A 61 12.52 -0.40 18.42
CA ILE A 61 12.86 -1.52 17.55
C ILE A 61 13.25 -2.70 18.42
N PHE A 62 12.58 -3.83 18.19
CA PHE A 62 13.00 -5.12 18.70
C PHE A 62 13.99 -5.72 17.69
N ARG A 63 15.17 -6.10 18.16
CA ARG A 63 16.18 -6.74 17.30
C ARG A 63 16.10 -8.24 17.47
N GLY A 64 15.94 -8.95 16.37
CA GLY A 64 16.07 -10.40 16.36
C GLY A 64 17.55 -10.76 16.37
N ASN A 65 17.91 -11.83 17.07
CA ASN A 65 19.16 -12.51 16.75
C ASN A 65 18.98 -13.07 15.34
N THR A 66 19.82 -12.65 14.38
CA THR A 66 19.93 -13.37 13.11
C THR A 66 20.18 -14.83 13.47
N PRO A 67 19.41 -15.81 12.93
CA PRO A 67 19.61 -17.20 13.28
C PRO A 67 21.10 -17.52 13.10
N ASN A 68 21.78 -17.96 14.16
CA ASN A 68 23.16 -18.43 14.04
C ASN A 68 23.18 -19.46 12.90
N LYS A 69 24.21 -19.46 12.04
CA LYS A 69 24.35 -20.43 10.93
C LYS A 69 24.10 -21.90 11.39
N GLY A 70 24.30 -22.20 12.68
CA GLY A 70 24.01 -23.48 13.32
C GLY A 70 22.55 -23.78 13.72
N GLN A 71 21.63 -22.81 13.78
CA GLN A 71 20.18 -23.04 13.99
C GLN A 71 19.38 -23.15 12.68
N ILE A 72 19.92 -22.65 11.57
CA ILE A 72 19.42 -22.94 10.21
C ILE A 72 19.73 -24.40 9.82
N ALA A 73 20.68 -25.04 10.52
CA ALA A 73 21.07 -26.43 10.35
C ALA A 73 20.03 -27.40 10.92
N LYS A 74 18.88 -27.47 10.25
CA LYS A 74 17.93 -28.60 10.16
C LYS A 74 16.73 -28.31 9.25
N GLN A 75 16.71 -27.19 8.51
CA GLN A 75 15.87 -27.17 7.32
C GLN A 75 16.51 -28.15 6.31
N PRO A 76 15.80 -29.19 5.85
CA PRO A 76 16.31 -30.04 4.77
C PRO A 76 16.72 -29.13 3.62
N LEU A 77 17.86 -29.43 2.99
CA LEU A 77 18.39 -28.72 1.82
C LEU A 77 17.22 -28.17 1.01
N ALA A 78 17.04 -26.85 1.03
CA ALA A 78 15.86 -26.21 0.47
C ALA A 78 15.64 -26.79 -0.93
N GLU A 79 14.51 -27.47 -1.15
CA GLU A 79 14.15 -27.99 -2.46
C GLU A 79 14.41 -26.87 -3.48
N ASN A 80 15.11 -27.20 -4.58
CA ASN A 80 15.35 -26.28 -5.69
C ASN A 80 14.06 -25.45 -5.92
N PRO A 81 14.07 -24.11 -5.80
CA PRO A 81 12.86 -23.31 -5.93
C PRO A 81 12.38 -23.19 -7.39
N GLU A 82 13.20 -23.56 -8.37
CA GLU A 82 12.87 -23.49 -9.80
C GLU A 82 11.51 -24.12 -10.16
N PRO A 83 11.15 -25.34 -9.72
CA PRO A 83 9.84 -25.92 -10.02
C PRO A 83 8.67 -25.08 -9.46
N LEU A 84 8.88 -24.36 -8.35
CA LEU A 84 7.85 -23.46 -7.80
C LEU A 84 7.72 -22.17 -8.61
N HIS A 85 8.83 -21.65 -9.15
CA HIS A 85 8.77 -20.50 -10.04
C HIS A 85 8.08 -20.85 -11.36
N ASP A 86 8.40 -22.00 -11.95
CA ASP A 86 7.73 -22.50 -13.15
C ASP A 86 6.24 -22.77 -12.90
N GLN A 87 5.91 -23.40 -11.77
CA GLN A 87 4.51 -23.62 -11.37
C GLN A 87 3.78 -22.29 -11.22
N LEU A 88 4.37 -21.32 -10.50
CA LEU A 88 3.80 -19.99 -10.32
C LEU A 88 3.54 -19.30 -11.67
N LEU A 89 4.51 -19.33 -12.58
CA LEU A 89 4.39 -18.76 -13.92
C LEU A 89 3.27 -19.43 -14.71
N SER A 90 3.20 -20.76 -14.69
CA SER A 90 2.13 -21.52 -15.35
C SER A 90 0.75 -21.16 -14.80
N THR A 91 0.61 -21.06 -13.47
CA THR A 91 -0.66 -20.67 -12.83
C THR A 91 -1.06 -19.24 -13.18
N PHE A 92 -0.10 -18.29 -13.24
CA PHE A 92 -0.39 -16.95 -13.75
C PHE A 92 -0.94 -16.97 -15.17
N TYR A 93 -0.33 -17.75 -16.07
CA TYR A 93 -0.82 -17.85 -17.44
C TYR A 93 -2.19 -18.50 -17.54
N ALA A 94 -2.45 -19.55 -16.76
CA ALA A 94 -3.79 -20.15 -16.66
C ALA A 94 -4.83 -19.11 -16.24
N LYS A 95 -4.52 -18.31 -15.21
CA LYS A 95 -5.37 -17.22 -14.72
C LYS A 95 -5.64 -16.18 -15.81
N ILE A 96 -4.59 -15.54 -16.33
CA ILE A 96 -4.76 -14.36 -17.20
C ILE A 96 -5.34 -14.71 -18.56
N GLU A 97 -5.13 -15.95 -19.04
CA GLU A 97 -5.67 -16.42 -20.31
C GLU A 97 -7.10 -17.00 -20.18
N SER A 98 -7.61 -17.14 -18.95
CA SER A 98 -8.99 -17.57 -18.71
C SER A 98 -10.00 -16.53 -19.22
N ARG A 99 -11.19 -16.99 -19.61
CA ARG A 99 -12.23 -16.09 -20.10
C ARG A 99 -12.75 -15.20 -18.98
N GLU A 100 -12.86 -15.78 -17.79
CA GLU A 100 -13.33 -15.16 -16.55
C GLU A 100 -12.44 -13.99 -16.15
N TYR A 101 -11.11 -14.18 -16.18
CA TYR A 101 -10.18 -13.09 -15.90
C TYR A 101 -10.24 -12.00 -16.98
N ILE A 102 -10.32 -12.37 -18.27
CA ILE A 102 -10.43 -11.40 -19.36
C ILE A 102 -11.70 -10.55 -19.19
N ASP A 103 -12.84 -11.17 -18.90
CA ASP A 103 -14.11 -10.48 -18.71
C ASP A 103 -14.06 -9.56 -17.47
N TRP A 104 -13.53 -10.05 -16.34
CA TRP A 104 -13.27 -9.22 -15.15
C TRP A 104 -12.35 -8.04 -15.46
N SER A 105 -11.26 -8.28 -16.20
CA SER A 105 -10.29 -7.27 -16.59
C SER A 105 -10.84 -6.23 -17.58
N ASN A 106 -12.01 -6.46 -18.19
CA ASN A 106 -12.70 -5.53 -19.06
C ASN A 106 -13.82 -4.74 -18.35
N LEU A 107 -14.15 -5.04 -17.09
CA LEU A 107 -15.11 -4.24 -16.33
C LEU A 107 -14.62 -2.78 -16.18
N PRO A 108 -15.52 -1.78 -16.24
CA PRO A 108 -15.13 -0.38 -16.08
C PRO A 108 -14.65 -0.10 -14.65
N GLY A 109 -13.73 0.87 -14.52
CA GLY A 109 -13.19 1.33 -13.23
C GLY A 109 -12.02 0.51 -12.68
N ILE A 110 -11.29 1.12 -11.75
CA ILE A 110 -10.28 0.50 -10.88
C ILE A 110 -10.55 1.09 -9.49
N PRO A 111 -10.67 0.28 -8.42
CA PRO A 111 -10.50 -1.18 -8.35
C PRO A 111 -11.72 -1.97 -8.83
N LYS A 112 -11.49 -3.14 -9.44
CA LYS A 112 -12.53 -4.11 -9.80
C LYS A 112 -12.63 -5.08 -8.63
N GLY A 113 -13.83 -5.41 -8.14
CA GLY A 113 -14.03 -6.21 -6.91
C GLY A 113 -13.18 -7.49 -6.80
N PHE A 114 -13.20 -8.14 -5.63
CA PHE A 114 -12.31 -9.25 -5.31
C PHE A 114 -12.21 -10.34 -6.38
N GLN A 115 -11.00 -10.88 -6.56
CA GLN A 115 -10.69 -11.89 -7.58
C GLN A 115 -11.00 -13.31 -7.09
N HIS A 116 -12.20 -13.81 -7.40
CA HIS A 116 -12.64 -15.16 -7.02
C HIS A 116 -12.13 -16.28 -7.97
N PHE A 117 -11.01 -16.09 -8.66
CA PHE A 117 -10.46 -17.11 -9.57
C PHE A 117 -9.77 -18.23 -8.77
N PRO A 118 -10.02 -19.52 -9.08
CA PRO A 118 -9.31 -20.63 -8.44
C PRO A 118 -7.79 -20.48 -8.51
N GLU A 119 -7.28 -19.99 -9.64
CA GLU A 119 -5.87 -19.76 -9.87
C GLU A 119 -5.27 -18.70 -8.94
N GLU A 120 -6.06 -17.76 -8.42
CA GLU A 120 -5.56 -16.79 -7.42
C GLU A 120 -5.24 -17.48 -6.10
N ALA A 121 -6.02 -18.47 -5.68
CA ALA A 121 -5.72 -19.25 -4.49
C ALA A 121 -4.42 -20.07 -4.67
N ASP A 122 -4.24 -20.67 -5.85
CA ASP A 122 -3.02 -21.40 -6.19
C ASP A 122 -1.79 -20.47 -6.24
N ILE A 123 -1.92 -19.29 -6.86
CA ILE A 123 -0.86 -18.26 -6.87
C ILE A 123 -0.47 -17.89 -5.44
N LYS A 124 -1.43 -17.59 -4.57
CA LYS A 124 -1.18 -17.25 -3.16
C LYS A 124 -0.46 -18.36 -2.41
N SER A 125 -0.88 -19.62 -2.63
CA SER A 125 -0.30 -20.81 -2.02
C SER A 125 1.16 -21.03 -2.46
N ILE A 126 1.43 -20.99 -3.77
CA ILE A 126 2.79 -21.15 -4.31
C ILE A 126 3.68 -20.00 -3.84
N ARG A 127 3.19 -18.75 -3.88
CA ARG A 127 3.90 -17.57 -3.39
C ARG A 127 4.21 -17.66 -1.90
N ALA A 128 3.30 -18.19 -1.07
CA ALA A 128 3.56 -18.42 0.35
C ALA A 128 4.64 -19.49 0.57
N ARG A 129 4.66 -20.56 -0.22
CA ARG A 129 5.74 -21.59 -0.18
C ARG A 129 7.10 -21.00 -0.56
N LEU A 130 7.14 -20.10 -1.54
CA LEU A 130 8.36 -19.36 -1.90
C LEU A 130 8.78 -18.39 -0.79
N ALA A 131 7.85 -17.67 -0.17
CA ALA A 131 8.13 -16.74 0.93
C ALA A 131 8.76 -17.46 2.13
N LYS A 132 8.33 -18.70 2.44
CA LYS A 132 8.93 -19.54 3.49
C LYS A 132 10.41 -19.90 3.24
N LYS A 133 10.90 -19.75 2.00
CA LYS A 133 12.30 -19.99 1.62
C LYS A 133 13.13 -18.71 1.59
N ALA A 134 12.54 -17.54 1.83
CA ALA A 134 13.25 -16.27 1.82
C ALA A 134 14.25 -16.20 2.98
N LEU A 135 15.45 -15.69 2.69
CA LEU A 135 16.49 -15.47 3.68
C LEU A 135 17.06 -14.06 3.53
N PRO A 136 17.30 -13.34 4.63
CA PRO A 136 17.97 -12.06 4.58
C PRO A 136 19.42 -12.25 4.08
N PRO A 137 19.97 -11.31 3.29
CA PRO A 137 21.39 -11.34 2.95
C PRO A 137 22.27 -11.37 4.21
N ASP A 138 23.42 -12.05 4.13
CA ASP A 138 24.38 -12.14 5.23
C ASP A 138 24.68 -10.75 5.85
N GLY A 139 24.58 -10.66 7.18
CA GLY A 139 24.83 -9.43 7.93
C GLY A 139 23.68 -8.41 7.93
N THR A 140 22.54 -8.72 7.31
CA THR A 140 21.37 -7.83 7.33
C THR A 140 20.69 -7.85 8.71
N GLU A 141 20.43 -6.67 9.26
CA GLU A 141 19.62 -6.52 10.47
C GLU A 141 18.16 -6.89 10.19
N VAL A 142 17.58 -7.68 11.08
CA VAL A 142 16.16 -8.08 11.01
C VAL A 142 15.39 -7.41 12.15
N ILE A 143 14.39 -6.63 11.78
CA ILE A 143 13.50 -5.95 12.71
C ILE A 143 12.41 -6.93 13.15
N VAL A 144 12.25 -7.10 14.46
CA VAL A 144 11.20 -7.94 15.02
C VAL A 144 9.90 -7.15 15.08
N ILE A 145 8.86 -7.73 14.49
CA ILE A 145 7.46 -7.36 14.69
C ILE A 145 6.94 -8.24 15.84
N PRO A 146 6.52 -7.65 16.97
CA PRO A 146 6.03 -8.40 18.12
C PRO A 146 4.81 -9.25 17.76
N LEU A 147 4.87 -10.53 18.11
CA LEU A 147 3.72 -11.45 18.08
C LEU A 147 3.07 -11.48 19.47
N CYS A 148 1.84 -10.98 19.56
CA CYS A 148 1.05 -10.91 20.78
C CYS A 148 -0.13 -11.88 20.72
N GLN A 149 -0.27 -12.70 21.76
CA GLN A 149 -1.41 -13.62 21.89
C GLN A 149 -2.61 -12.93 22.52
N ASN A 150 -3.82 -13.31 22.12
CA ASN A 150 -5.08 -12.72 22.59
C ASN A 150 -5.17 -11.21 22.36
N LEU A 151 -4.55 -10.73 21.30
CA LEU A 151 -4.62 -9.34 20.89
C LEU A 151 -5.99 -9.05 20.28
N ALA A 152 -6.61 -7.96 20.69
CA ALA A 152 -7.78 -7.40 20.02
C ALA A 152 -7.40 -5.99 19.56
N VAL A 153 -7.11 -5.84 18.27
CA VAL A 153 -6.93 -4.54 17.62
C VAL A 153 -8.14 -4.30 16.73
N THR A 154 -8.80 -3.17 16.94
CA THR A 154 -9.91 -2.72 16.09
C THR A 154 -9.35 -1.82 15.02
N ILE A 155 -9.72 -2.05 13.75
CA ILE A 155 -9.33 -1.17 12.65
C ILE A 155 -10.36 -0.04 12.53
N ASP A 156 -10.15 1.05 13.27
CA ASP A 156 -11.05 2.20 13.36
C ASP A 156 -10.37 3.55 13.13
N GLY A 157 -9.06 3.55 12.90
CA GLY A 157 -8.24 4.73 12.59
C GLY A 157 -7.66 5.39 13.83
N HIS A 158 -7.78 4.77 15.01
CA HIS A 158 -7.27 5.27 16.27
C HIS A 158 -5.98 4.54 16.70
N LEU A 159 -4.87 5.26 16.67
CA LEU A 159 -3.56 4.74 17.09
C LEU A 159 -3.25 5.02 18.57
N ASP A 160 -4.22 5.47 19.35
CA ASP A 160 -4.06 5.82 20.76
C ASP A 160 -4.43 4.74 21.76
N GLU A 161 -4.83 3.56 21.26
CA GLU A 161 -5.06 2.40 22.10
C GLU A 161 -3.75 1.84 22.71
N PRO A 162 -3.82 1.23 23.92
CA PRO A 162 -2.64 0.66 24.59
C PRO A 162 -1.83 -0.33 23.74
N GLN A 163 -2.50 -1.08 22.87
CA GLN A 163 -1.91 -2.07 21.97
C GLN A 163 -0.86 -1.41 21.06
N TRP A 164 -1.22 -0.26 20.46
CA TRP A 164 -0.32 0.50 19.60
C TRP A 164 0.82 1.16 20.39
N GLU A 165 0.52 1.69 21.57
CA GLU A 165 1.52 2.41 22.36
C GLU A 165 2.58 1.51 23.00
N GLN A 166 2.15 0.37 23.54
CA GLN A 166 2.95 -0.45 24.45
C GLN A 166 3.52 -1.70 23.78
N LEU A 167 2.81 -2.26 22.81
CA LEU A 167 3.16 -3.57 22.24
C LEU A 167 3.77 -3.47 20.85
N ALA A 168 3.46 -2.43 20.08
CA ALA A 168 3.93 -2.32 18.71
C ALA A 168 5.44 -1.98 18.63
N ALA A 169 6.10 -2.51 17.61
CA ALA A 169 7.34 -1.92 17.13
C ALA A 169 7.03 -0.54 16.53
N LYS A 170 7.78 0.48 16.96
CA LYS A 170 7.60 1.88 16.56
C LYS A 170 8.82 2.34 15.79
N ILE A 171 8.66 2.76 14.54
CA ILE A 171 9.77 3.10 13.65
C ILE A 171 9.53 4.49 13.06
N MET A 172 10.44 5.42 13.32
CA MET A 172 10.42 6.72 12.64
C MET A 172 10.78 6.52 11.16
N ILE A 173 9.84 6.85 10.28
CA ILE A 173 10.00 6.69 8.82
C ILE A 173 9.95 8.04 8.10
N GLY A 174 9.95 9.15 8.84
CA GLY A 174 9.88 10.50 8.29
C GLY A 174 10.92 10.77 7.20
N LYS A 175 10.51 11.45 6.12
CA LYS A 175 11.36 11.80 4.98
C LYS A 175 11.46 13.32 4.82
N ASP A 176 12.63 13.81 4.42
CA ASP A 176 12.88 15.25 4.15
C ASP A 176 12.48 16.18 5.31
N GLY A 177 12.70 15.72 6.54
CA GLY A 177 12.38 16.45 7.77
C GLY A 177 10.93 16.31 8.23
N ALA A 178 10.06 15.64 7.47
CA ALA A 178 8.73 15.27 7.93
C ALA A 178 8.81 14.25 9.06
N ARG A 179 7.78 14.24 9.91
CA ARG A 179 7.65 13.32 11.04
C ARG A 179 6.51 12.36 10.74
N THR A 180 6.88 11.09 10.63
CA THR A 180 5.97 10.00 10.34
C THR A 180 6.43 8.79 11.15
N LEU A 181 5.51 8.20 11.92
CA LEU A 181 5.79 7.07 12.81
C LEU A 181 4.98 5.86 12.35
N LEU A 182 5.70 4.77 12.05
CA LEU A 182 5.13 3.47 11.69
C LEU A 182 5.00 2.61 12.95
N TYR A 183 3.86 1.95 13.09
CA TYR A 183 3.56 0.97 14.13
C TYR A 183 3.35 -0.39 13.48
N LEU A 184 4.01 -1.42 13.99
CA LEU A 184 3.88 -2.80 13.53
C LEU A 184 3.63 -3.73 14.72
N LEU A 185 2.59 -4.54 14.62
CA LEU A 185 2.20 -5.52 15.63
C LEU A 185 1.54 -6.71 14.94
N ALA A 186 1.63 -7.91 15.49
CA ALA A 186 0.98 -9.08 14.93
C ALA A 186 0.33 -9.95 16.01
N ASP A 187 -0.67 -10.72 15.60
CA ASP A 187 -1.18 -11.88 16.34
C ASP A 187 -1.05 -13.16 15.49
N ASP A 188 -1.69 -14.26 15.91
CA ASP A 188 -1.61 -15.54 15.20
C ASP A 188 -2.29 -15.51 13.81
N SER A 189 -3.10 -14.49 13.51
CA SER A 189 -3.91 -14.38 12.29
C SER A 189 -3.58 -13.18 11.42
N ASN A 190 -3.14 -12.06 11.98
CA ASN A 190 -3.04 -10.78 11.31
C ASN A 190 -1.71 -10.07 11.61
N LEU A 191 -1.18 -9.40 10.58
CA LEU A 191 -0.25 -8.30 10.73
C LEU A 191 -1.04 -6.99 10.77
N TYR A 192 -0.87 -6.24 11.84
CA TYR A 192 -1.45 -4.91 12.05
C TYR A 192 -0.43 -3.83 11.72
N LEU A 193 -0.87 -2.84 10.96
CA LEU A 193 -0.08 -1.70 10.52
C LEU A 193 -0.76 -0.41 10.97
N GLY A 194 -0.05 0.42 11.72
CA GLY A 194 -0.47 1.77 12.06
C GLY A 194 0.51 2.78 11.48
N CYS A 195 0.04 3.94 11.05
CA CYS A 195 0.90 5.03 10.61
C CYS A 195 0.38 6.38 11.08
N ASP A 196 1.14 7.05 11.93
CA ASP A 196 0.87 8.41 12.39
C ASP A 196 1.68 9.40 11.53
N ALA A 197 1.04 9.93 10.48
CA ALA A 197 1.65 10.86 9.53
C ALA A 197 1.52 12.29 10.07
N ILE A 198 2.33 12.62 11.08
CA ILE A 198 2.19 13.84 11.89
C ILE A 198 2.14 15.07 11.01
N ASP A 199 2.95 15.15 9.96
CA ASP A 199 3.00 16.33 9.10
C ASP A 199 2.04 16.29 7.90
N GLU A 200 1.20 15.26 7.77
CA GLU A 200 0.04 15.27 6.87
C GLU A 200 -1.08 16.11 7.50
N ARG A 201 -1.42 17.24 6.87
CA ARG A 201 -2.40 18.21 7.38
C ARG A 201 -3.66 18.27 6.54
N THR A 202 -3.74 17.56 5.42
CA THR A 202 -4.94 17.57 4.59
C THR A 202 -5.90 16.49 5.05
N MET A 203 -7.17 16.87 5.22
CA MET A 203 -8.22 15.95 5.61
C MET A 203 -8.61 15.02 4.45
N LYS A 204 -8.58 15.54 3.23
CA LYS A 204 -8.87 14.84 1.98
C LYS A 204 -7.76 15.13 0.98
N GLY A 205 -7.45 14.17 0.12
CA GLY A 205 -6.35 14.30 -0.81
C GLY A 205 -5.99 13.00 -1.52
N PHE A 206 -4.87 13.04 -2.22
CA PHE A 206 -4.23 11.88 -2.82
C PHE A 206 -3.34 11.13 -1.83
N ASP A 207 -3.47 11.41 -0.53
CA ASP A 207 -2.62 10.88 0.52
C ASP A 207 -2.83 9.37 0.70
N GLN A 208 -1.73 8.62 0.77
CA GLN A 208 -1.77 7.16 0.83
C GLN A 208 -0.67 6.60 1.71
N PHE A 209 -1.04 5.66 2.58
CA PHE A 209 -0.11 4.77 3.26
C PHE A 209 0.04 3.47 2.47
N ARG A 210 1.26 3.02 2.21
CA ARG A 210 1.55 1.80 1.45
C ARG A 210 2.56 0.92 2.16
N PHE A 211 2.22 -0.35 2.28
CA PHE A 211 3.11 -1.39 2.82
C PHE A 211 3.34 -2.46 1.76
N TYR A 212 4.58 -2.56 1.31
CA TYR A 212 5.00 -3.46 0.24
C TYR A 212 5.75 -4.65 0.80
N PHE A 213 5.45 -5.84 0.31
CA PHE A 213 6.01 -7.11 0.77
C PHE A 213 6.13 -8.10 -0.40
N HIS A 214 6.61 -9.31 -0.12
CA HIS A 214 6.99 -10.30 -1.15
C HIS A 214 7.98 -9.79 -2.19
N LEU A 215 8.97 -9.03 -1.71
CA LEU A 215 9.98 -8.44 -2.56
C LEU A 215 10.99 -9.52 -2.94
N ASN A 216 11.13 -9.76 -4.24
CA ASN A 216 12.04 -10.77 -4.79
C ASN A 216 11.72 -12.21 -4.37
N THR A 217 10.50 -12.49 -3.89
CA THR A 217 10.03 -13.86 -3.62
C THR A 217 9.98 -14.72 -4.89
N SER A 218 9.85 -14.08 -6.06
CA SER A 218 9.91 -14.73 -7.37
C SER A 218 10.45 -13.75 -8.42
N PRO A 219 11.13 -14.23 -9.48
CA PRO A 219 11.43 -13.40 -10.65
C PRO A 219 10.16 -12.85 -11.33
N HIS A 220 8.99 -13.48 -11.14
CA HIS A 220 7.74 -13.10 -11.77
C HIS A 220 6.90 -12.08 -10.98
N ILE A 221 7.21 -11.88 -9.69
CA ILE A 221 6.54 -10.91 -8.82
C ILE A 221 7.54 -9.80 -8.50
N ALA A 222 7.16 -8.56 -8.83
CA ALA A 222 7.96 -7.40 -8.48
C ALA A 222 7.77 -7.03 -7.00
N ASN A 223 6.52 -7.02 -6.55
CA ASN A 223 6.08 -6.86 -5.18
C ASN A 223 4.58 -7.15 -5.07
N GLU A 224 4.12 -7.31 -3.84
CA GLU A 224 2.72 -7.13 -3.46
C GLU A 224 2.64 -6.00 -2.44
N ARG A 225 1.46 -5.39 -2.31
CA ARG A 225 1.24 -4.34 -1.32
C ARG A 225 -0.21 -4.30 -0.88
N ILE A 226 -0.40 -3.69 0.28
CA ILE A 226 -1.64 -2.99 0.58
C ILE A 226 -1.40 -1.49 0.51
N HIS A 227 -2.44 -0.75 0.18
CA HIS A 227 -2.46 0.69 0.40
C HIS A 227 -3.79 1.12 1.02
N VAL A 228 -3.71 2.10 1.93
CA VAL A 228 -4.85 2.70 2.62
C VAL A 228 -5.02 4.13 2.12
N SER A 229 -6.23 4.47 1.71
CA SER A 229 -6.62 5.81 1.24
C SER A 229 -8.13 6.00 1.36
N GLU A 230 -8.59 7.18 1.78
CA GLU A 230 -10.02 7.56 1.84
C GLU A 230 -10.92 6.42 2.38
N ASP A 231 -10.55 5.87 3.54
CA ASP A 231 -11.25 4.80 4.27
C ASP A 231 -11.37 3.46 3.51
N THR A 232 -10.53 3.23 2.52
CA THR A 232 -10.43 1.96 1.82
C THR A 232 -9.03 1.38 1.91
N VAL A 233 -8.98 0.05 2.05
CA VAL A 233 -7.76 -0.72 1.80
C VAL A 233 -7.88 -1.41 0.46
N ASN A 234 -6.80 -1.41 -0.31
CA ASN A 234 -6.73 -2.19 -1.54
C ASN A 234 -5.44 -3.01 -1.56
N GLY A 235 -5.57 -4.25 -2.02
CA GLY A 235 -4.43 -5.13 -2.31
C GLY A 235 -3.99 -4.99 -3.76
N LEU A 236 -2.69 -4.96 -4.01
CA LEU A 236 -2.15 -4.97 -5.37
C LEU A 236 -0.92 -5.87 -5.49
N ARG A 237 -0.85 -6.62 -6.59
CA ARG A 237 0.37 -7.34 -7.00
C ARG A 237 0.92 -6.74 -8.29
N GLN A 238 2.16 -6.27 -8.24
CA GLN A 238 2.90 -5.90 -9.43
C GLN A 238 3.69 -7.11 -9.92
N THR A 239 3.41 -7.56 -11.14
CA THR A 239 4.15 -8.69 -11.74
C THR A 239 5.27 -8.19 -12.65
N ARG A 240 6.11 -9.13 -13.11
CA ARG A 240 7.01 -8.98 -14.26
C ARG A 240 6.51 -9.79 -15.47
N ILE A 241 5.22 -10.11 -15.49
CA ILE A 241 4.60 -10.98 -16.49
C ILE A 241 3.92 -10.12 -17.55
N ASN A 242 4.17 -10.46 -18.81
CA ASN A 242 3.47 -9.90 -19.97
C ASN A 242 2.46 -10.90 -20.52
N TRP A 243 1.45 -10.36 -21.18
CA TRP A 243 0.52 -11.13 -22.01
C TRP A 243 1.27 -11.91 -23.10
N ARG A 244 1.02 -13.22 -23.23
CA ARG A 244 1.66 -14.10 -24.24
C ARG A 244 0.92 -14.15 -25.57
N LYS A 245 -0.41 -14.17 -25.53
CA LYS A 245 -1.29 -14.13 -26.70
C LYS A 245 -1.80 -12.71 -26.91
N SER A 246 -2.29 -12.38 -28.12
CA SER A 246 -3.04 -11.14 -28.37
C SER A 246 -4.33 -11.13 -27.55
N PRO A 247 -4.47 -10.28 -26.52
CA PRO A 247 -5.76 -10.08 -25.86
C PRO A 247 -6.60 -9.11 -26.72
N PRO A 248 -7.89 -8.88 -26.42
CA PRO A 248 -8.91 -8.45 -27.39
C PRO A 248 -8.57 -7.19 -28.21
N THR A 249 -9.21 -7.04 -29.36
CA THR A 249 -8.74 -6.31 -30.55
C THR A 249 -8.91 -4.79 -30.52
N ASN A 250 -8.18 -4.07 -29.68
CA ASN A 250 -7.97 -2.63 -29.89
C ASN A 250 -6.50 -2.34 -30.20
N GLU A 251 -6.25 -1.59 -31.29
CA GLU A 251 -4.90 -1.36 -31.82
C GLU A 251 -4.10 -0.28 -31.05
N ASN A 252 -4.70 0.38 -30.06
CA ASN A 252 -4.10 1.42 -29.18
C ASN A 252 -3.74 0.91 -27.77
N GLU A 253 -3.62 -0.41 -27.59
CA GLU A 253 -3.65 -1.02 -26.26
C GLU A 253 -2.33 -0.94 -25.51
N ARG A 254 -2.19 0.17 -24.78
CA ARG A 254 -1.15 0.44 -23.79
C ARG A 254 -0.77 -0.82 -23.02
N TRP A 255 -1.74 -1.59 -22.53
CA TRP A 255 -1.55 -2.77 -21.68
C TRP A 255 -0.77 -3.94 -22.30
N LYS A 256 -0.60 -4.02 -23.63
CA LYS A 256 0.29 -5.01 -24.28
C LYS A 256 1.78 -4.74 -24.01
N LYS A 257 2.12 -3.52 -23.59
CA LYS A 257 3.50 -3.05 -23.37
C LYS A 257 3.91 -3.00 -21.89
N PHE A 258 3.00 -3.30 -20.96
CA PHE A 258 3.27 -3.21 -19.53
C PHE A 258 3.03 -4.55 -18.85
N HIS A 259 3.79 -4.78 -17.78
CA HIS A 259 3.54 -5.92 -16.92
C HIS A 259 2.13 -5.85 -16.31
N ILE A 260 1.54 -7.03 -16.13
CA ILE A 260 0.20 -7.16 -15.54
C ILE A 260 0.25 -6.79 -14.06
N SER A 261 -0.73 -6.01 -13.60
CA SER A 261 -0.92 -5.73 -12.17
C SER A 261 -2.31 -6.23 -11.75
N ASP A 262 -2.34 -7.09 -10.74
CA ASP A 262 -3.57 -7.60 -10.16
C ASP A 262 -4.02 -6.68 -9.02
N TRP A 263 -5.28 -6.30 -9.03
CA TRP A 263 -5.91 -5.49 -7.96
C TRP A 263 -6.86 -6.35 -7.13
N ASN A 264 -7.08 -5.97 -5.87
CA ASN A 264 -8.01 -6.61 -4.94
C ASN A 264 -7.76 -8.11 -4.74
N ILE A 265 -6.50 -8.43 -4.49
CA ILE A 265 -6.05 -9.79 -4.21
C ILE A 265 -6.17 -10.19 -2.73
N TYR A 266 -6.56 -9.30 -1.82
CA TYR A 266 -6.71 -9.61 -0.39
C TYR A 266 -8.15 -9.38 0.06
N GLN A 267 -8.85 -10.46 0.40
CA GLN A 267 -10.24 -10.44 0.84
C GLN A 267 -10.35 -10.08 2.32
N LEU A 268 -9.40 -10.55 3.12
CA LEU A 268 -9.42 -10.42 4.58
C LEU A 268 -8.66 -9.19 5.06
N ALA A 269 -8.10 -8.39 4.15
CA ALA A 269 -7.49 -7.13 4.51
C ALA A 269 -8.57 -6.13 4.92
N SER A 270 -8.31 -5.39 5.99
CA SER A 270 -9.11 -4.24 6.43
C SER A 270 -8.20 -3.03 6.58
N GLY A 271 -8.74 -1.84 6.37
CA GLY A 271 -7.99 -0.61 6.60
C GLY A 271 -8.87 0.60 6.54
N THR A 272 -8.45 1.63 7.26
CA THR A 272 -9.17 2.88 7.43
C THR A 272 -8.18 4.01 7.66
N CYS A 273 -8.63 5.25 7.48
CA CYS A 273 -7.85 6.41 7.89
C CYS A 273 -8.71 7.34 8.75
N SER A 274 -8.06 8.11 9.61
CA SER A 274 -8.74 9.13 10.39
C SER A 274 -7.97 10.44 10.31
N PHE A 275 -8.69 11.55 10.47
CA PHE A 275 -8.11 12.86 10.58
C PHE A 275 -8.58 13.52 11.87
N SER A 276 -7.64 13.97 12.68
CA SER A 276 -7.93 14.76 13.89
C SER A 276 -7.15 16.08 13.86
N ARG A 277 -5.83 16.00 14.00
CA ARG A 277 -4.85 17.09 13.73
C ARG A 277 -3.95 16.77 12.54
N ASN A 278 -3.82 15.49 12.24
CA ASN A 278 -3.08 14.93 11.15
C ASN A 278 -3.73 13.63 10.69
N LYS A 279 -3.26 13.10 9.57
CA LYS A 279 -3.74 11.81 9.08
C LYS A 279 -3.12 10.68 9.87
N LYS A 280 -3.97 9.72 10.24
CA LYS A 280 -3.59 8.42 10.77
C LYS A 280 -4.14 7.36 9.83
N TYR A 281 -3.33 6.34 9.57
CA TYR A 281 -3.72 5.18 8.79
C TYR A 281 -3.64 3.95 9.66
N GLU A 282 -4.57 3.04 9.45
CA GLU A 282 -4.60 1.76 10.14
C GLU A 282 -5.01 0.67 9.16
N ALA A 283 -4.37 -0.50 9.27
CA ALA A 283 -4.72 -1.66 8.46
C ALA A 283 -4.40 -2.97 9.17
N SER A 284 -5.09 -4.03 8.73
CA SER A 284 -4.74 -5.41 9.02
C SER A 284 -4.60 -6.18 7.72
N ILE A 285 -3.66 -7.12 7.71
CA ILE A 285 -3.49 -8.11 6.66
C ILE A 285 -3.49 -9.49 7.31
N ASN A 286 -4.36 -10.38 6.85
CA ASN A 286 -4.35 -11.77 7.29
C ASN A 286 -3.06 -12.48 6.87
N LEU A 287 -2.35 -13.10 7.82
CA LEU A 287 -1.04 -13.74 7.63
C LEU A 287 -1.12 -14.96 6.70
N GLU A 288 -2.18 -15.76 6.82
CA GLU A 288 -2.39 -16.94 5.97
C GLU A 288 -2.65 -16.51 4.52
N GLU A 289 -3.61 -15.60 4.30
CA GLU A 289 -3.97 -15.12 2.96
C GLU A 289 -2.79 -14.38 2.29
N SER A 290 -2.09 -13.56 3.05
CA SER A 290 -0.90 -12.85 2.57
C SER A 290 0.31 -13.75 2.43
N GLY A 291 0.31 -14.96 2.98
CA GLY A 291 1.48 -15.84 2.94
C GLY A 291 2.69 -15.23 3.65
N LEU A 292 2.46 -14.45 4.71
CA LEU A 292 3.51 -13.90 5.59
C LEU A 292 3.70 -14.85 6.77
N PRO A 293 4.71 -15.74 6.73
CA PRO A 293 4.92 -16.70 7.81
C PRO A 293 5.42 -16.06 9.11
N ILE A 294 4.89 -16.53 10.23
CA ILE A 294 5.46 -16.33 11.57
C ILE A 294 6.84 -17.01 11.65
N GLU A 295 7.77 -16.41 12.39
CA GLU A 295 9.14 -16.88 12.65
C GLU A 295 10.05 -17.04 11.43
N ILE A 296 9.59 -16.59 10.25
CA ILE A 296 10.39 -16.61 9.03
C ILE A 296 10.59 -15.16 8.56
N PRO A 297 11.83 -14.71 8.32
CA PRO A 297 12.08 -13.36 7.83
C PRO A 297 11.45 -13.09 6.47
N PHE A 298 10.95 -11.88 6.27
CA PHE A 298 10.47 -11.39 4.98
C PHE A 298 10.95 -9.96 4.74
N SER A 299 11.08 -9.62 3.46
CA SER A 299 11.47 -8.28 3.01
C SER A 299 10.24 -7.42 2.77
N ALA A 300 10.28 -6.18 3.24
CA ALA A 300 9.24 -5.18 3.02
C ALA A 300 9.82 -3.76 2.88
N PHE A 301 9.03 -2.85 2.34
CA PHE A 301 9.28 -1.42 2.41
C PHE A 301 7.98 -0.65 2.57
N VAL A 302 8.08 0.58 3.06
CA VAL A 302 6.92 1.42 3.40
C VAL A 302 7.05 2.78 2.74
N GLU A 303 5.94 3.31 2.26
CA GLU A 303 5.82 4.67 1.74
C GLU A 303 4.59 5.36 2.33
N VAL A 304 4.72 6.64 2.65
CA VAL A 304 3.60 7.54 2.92
C VAL A 304 3.67 8.68 1.92
N GLU A 305 2.70 8.72 1.02
CA GLU A 305 2.54 9.77 0.02
C GLU A 305 1.55 10.82 0.56
N SER A 306 1.91 12.09 0.39
CA SER A 306 1.07 13.25 0.69
C SER A 306 0.53 13.84 -0.61
N ASP A 307 -0.25 14.92 -0.51
CA ASP A 307 -0.78 15.60 -1.68
C ASP A 307 0.33 16.03 -2.65
N PRO A 308 0.16 15.74 -3.95
CA PRO A 308 1.17 16.08 -4.94
C PRO A 308 1.24 17.58 -5.16
N ILE A 309 2.39 18.04 -5.63
CA ILE A 309 2.59 19.44 -6.00
C ILE A 309 1.99 19.68 -7.38
N TYR A 310 1.16 20.72 -7.48
CA TYR A 310 0.64 21.24 -8.74
C TYR A 310 1.22 22.63 -9.02
N GLU A 311 1.61 22.86 -10.27
CA GLU A 311 1.98 24.20 -10.76
C GLU A 311 1.14 24.54 -11.97
N ALA A 312 0.45 25.69 -11.92
CA ALA A 312 -0.49 26.12 -12.98
C ALA A 312 -1.50 25.03 -13.38
N GLY A 313 -2.02 24.29 -12.40
CA GLY A 313 -3.00 23.19 -12.60
C GLY A 313 -2.40 21.90 -13.18
N LYS A 314 -1.09 21.83 -13.41
CA LYS A 314 -0.41 20.63 -13.90
C LYS A 314 0.33 19.94 -12.76
N PHE A 315 0.19 18.62 -12.71
CA PHE A 315 0.97 17.78 -11.81
C PHE A 315 2.46 18.01 -12.04
N LYS A 316 3.20 18.31 -10.96
CA LYS A 316 4.64 18.54 -10.96
C LYS A 316 5.38 17.32 -10.44
N SER A 317 5.04 16.89 -9.21
CA SER A 317 5.73 15.79 -8.53
C SER A 317 4.88 15.21 -7.41
N ARG A 318 5.16 13.94 -7.08
CA ARG A 318 4.69 13.31 -5.86
C ARG A 318 5.45 13.85 -4.66
N VAL A 319 4.83 13.84 -3.49
CA VAL A 319 5.45 14.20 -2.22
C VAL A 319 5.40 13.00 -1.30
N HIS A 320 6.53 12.60 -0.74
CA HIS A 320 6.61 11.51 0.22
C HIS A 320 7.03 12.06 1.57
N ILE A 321 6.19 11.86 2.58
CA ILE A 321 6.43 12.30 3.97
C ILE A 321 6.89 11.15 4.87
N GLY A 322 6.89 9.92 4.35
CA GLY A 322 7.44 8.74 5.01
C GLY A 322 8.01 7.73 4.04
N GLU A 323 9.17 7.15 4.37
CA GLU A 323 9.84 6.09 3.63
C GLU A 323 10.64 5.19 4.59
N LEU A 324 10.44 3.87 4.48
CA LEU A 324 11.27 2.87 5.16
C LEU A 324 11.72 1.81 4.16
N GLY A 325 12.98 1.90 3.75
CA GLY A 325 13.52 1.05 2.70
C GLY A 325 12.95 1.40 1.32
N THR A 326 13.30 0.59 0.33
CA THR A 326 12.85 0.71 -1.06
C THR A 326 12.76 -0.67 -1.69
N GLN A 327 12.13 -0.81 -2.86
CA GLN A 327 12.11 -2.08 -3.57
C GLN A 327 13.51 -2.68 -3.85
N LYS A 328 14.53 -1.83 -4.06
CA LYS A 328 15.93 -2.27 -4.28
C LYS A 328 16.71 -2.50 -2.99
N ARG A 329 16.33 -1.83 -1.91
CA ARG A 329 16.96 -1.89 -0.59
C ARG A 329 15.86 -2.04 0.46
N PRO A 330 15.23 -3.22 0.54
CA PRO A 330 14.14 -3.42 1.48
C PRO A 330 14.67 -3.56 2.89
N VAL A 331 13.78 -3.38 3.85
CA VAL A 331 14.01 -3.73 5.25
C VAL A 331 13.54 -5.16 5.47
N TRP A 332 14.24 -5.88 6.33
CA TRP A 332 13.87 -7.25 6.68
C TRP A 332 13.18 -7.26 8.04
N PHE A 333 12.04 -7.94 8.07
CA PHE A 333 11.21 -8.10 9.26
C PHE A 333 11.06 -9.58 9.60
N ILE A 334 10.77 -9.87 10.87
CA ILE A 334 10.35 -11.20 11.33
C ILE A 334 9.22 -11.02 12.34
N ILE A 335 8.14 -11.79 12.20
CA ILE A 335 7.06 -11.82 13.19
C ILE A 335 7.41 -12.89 14.21
N GLN A 336 7.61 -12.53 15.48
CA GLN A 336 7.94 -13.51 16.52
C GLN A 336 7.58 -13.01 17.92
N LYS A 337 7.48 -13.95 18.86
CA LYS A 337 7.28 -13.62 20.27
C LYS A 337 8.48 -12.84 20.80
N ILE A 338 8.22 -11.78 21.53
CA ILE A 338 9.22 -11.06 22.32
C ILE A 338 9.16 -11.54 23.77
N ALA A 339 10.31 -11.65 24.44
CA ALA A 339 10.34 -12.03 25.84
C ALA A 339 9.59 -10.98 26.69
N ALA A 340 8.88 -11.41 27.73
CA ALA A 340 8.07 -10.54 28.59
C ALA A 340 8.90 -9.37 29.19
N GLU A 341 10.19 -9.58 29.44
CA GLU A 341 11.11 -8.54 29.94
C GLU A 341 11.35 -7.40 28.93
N ALA A 342 11.16 -7.65 27.64
CA ALA A 342 11.27 -6.65 26.58
C ALA A 342 9.98 -5.84 26.39
N GLN A 343 8.84 -6.30 26.93
CA GLN A 343 7.53 -5.63 26.86
C GLN A 343 7.32 -4.59 27.97
N GLY A 344 8.15 -4.59 29.01
CA GLY A 344 7.99 -3.76 30.21
C GLY A 344 8.97 -2.57 30.32
N ARG A 345 9.54 -2.08 29.22
CA ARG A 345 10.46 -0.93 29.22
C ARG A 345 9.92 0.27 28.48
#